data_AF-A0A1Q9MS32-F1
#
_entry.id   AF-A0A1Q9MS32-F1
#
_cell.length_a   1.000
_cell.length_b   1.000
_cell.length_c   1.000
_cell.angle_alpha   90.00
_cell.angle_beta   90.00
_cell.angle_gamma   90.00
#
_symmetry.space_group_name_H-M   'P 1'
#
loop_
_entity.id
_entity.type
_entity.pdbx_description
1 polymer ?
#
loop_
_entity_poly.entity_id
_entity_poly.type
_entity_poly.pdbx_seq_one_letter_code
_entity_poly.pdbx_strand_id
1 'polypeptide(L)'
;MPNVNCMKCGADTPAEAKFCMSCGASMTEQKKQMSKATDAAKLSKKTEEATRITEEVKGKGGFWQKIIPGYHGYKQKEMRRESDKLLRDHLVKQISMTKKELTSIQEDAVDSAPSFLTKLEDMLTELDTFQRTIQHADYGFGGMFDAVKVKENELDKLLDFDKQVVETVMNLDNQIKELKDNLGEGGVDKIKAVRSSIKNAIKYYGQRSEYLKGWTPTT
;
A
#
# COMPACT_ATOMS: atom_id res chain seq x y z
N MET A 1 -2.97 31.92 43.87
CA MET A 1 -1.74 32.10 43.07
C MET A 1 -1.16 30.71 42.82
N PRO A 2 -0.75 30.36 41.60
CA PRO A 2 -0.13 29.06 41.37
C PRO A 2 1.22 29.00 42.11
N ASN A 3 1.45 27.91 42.84
CA ASN A 3 2.75 27.62 43.46
C ASN A 3 3.47 26.50 42.70
N VAL A 4 4.79 26.44 42.86
CA VAL A 4 5.69 25.44 42.30
C VAL A 4 6.69 24.98 43.36
N ASN A 5 6.99 23.69 43.39
CA ASN A 5 7.95 23.15 44.34
C ASN A 5 9.39 23.42 43.91
N CYS A 6 10.23 23.86 44.85
CA CYS A 6 11.66 24.03 44.61
C CYS A 6 12.35 22.67 44.42
N MET A 7 13.10 22.49 43.33
CA MET A 7 13.78 21.22 43.05
C MET A 7 14.96 20.91 43.99
N LYS A 8 15.46 21.92 44.72
CA LYS A 8 16.60 21.76 45.64
C LYS A 8 16.18 21.32 47.05
N CYS A 9 15.04 21.81 47.54
CA CYS A 9 14.61 21.56 48.93
C CYS A 9 13.15 21.12 49.09
N GLY A 10 12.38 21.06 48.00
CA GLY A 10 10.97 20.63 48.02
C GLY A 10 9.97 21.66 48.56
N ALA A 11 10.42 22.84 48.99
CA ALA A 11 9.54 23.86 49.55
C ALA A 11 8.59 24.44 48.50
N ASP A 12 7.33 24.65 48.91
CA ASP A 12 6.29 25.23 48.06
C ASP A 12 6.57 26.73 47.87
N THR A 13 6.81 27.14 46.63
CA THR A 13 7.30 28.47 46.28
C THR A 13 6.36 29.12 45.26
N PRO A 14 5.98 30.40 45.39
CA PRO A 14 5.13 31.06 44.40
C PRO A 14 5.72 30.98 42.98
N ALA A 15 4.87 30.73 41.98
CA ALA A 15 5.32 30.51 40.60
C ALA A 15 6.06 31.70 39.97
N GLU A 16 5.90 32.91 40.49
CA GLU A 16 6.56 34.13 40.01
C GLU A 16 7.88 34.43 40.73
N ALA A 17 8.19 33.70 41.80
CA ALA A 17 9.39 33.94 42.60
C ALA A 17 10.67 33.71 41.77
N LYS A 18 11.64 34.63 41.94
CA LYS A 18 12.98 34.52 41.32
C LYS A 18 13.91 33.58 42.10
N PHE A 19 13.69 33.45 43.42
CA PHE A 19 14.47 32.60 44.33
C PHE A 19 13.56 31.87 45.33
N CYS A 20 13.95 30.68 45.78
CA CYS A 20 13.24 29.94 46.83
C CYS A 20 13.49 30.57 48.21
N MET A 21 12.42 30.90 48.92
CA MET A 21 12.50 31.55 50.23
C MET A 21 13.03 30.63 51.35
N SER A 22 13.06 29.31 51.15
CA SER A 22 13.53 28.34 52.16
C SER A 22 15.00 27.93 52.00
N CYS A 23 15.55 27.94 50.78
CA CYS A 23 16.92 27.46 50.53
C CYS A 23 17.78 28.37 49.63
N GLY A 24 17.24 29.51 49.19
CA GLY A 24 17.95 30.51 48.36
C GLY A 24 18.19 30.11 46.91
N ALA A 25 17.69 28.96 46.44
CA ALA A 25 17.95 28.48 45.09
C ALA A 25 17.25 29.33 44.01
N SER A 26 17.92 29.58 42.89
CA SER A 26 17.36 30.32 41.74
C SER A 26 16.25 29.51 41.07
N MET A 27 15.04 30.04 41.10
CA MET A 27 13.87 29.43 40.47
C MET A 27 13.85 29.69 38.96
N THR A 28 14.49 30.77 38.50
CA THR A 28 14.65 31.09 37.08
C THR A 28 15.52 30.05 36.37
N GLU A 29 16.63 29.63 37.00
CA GLU A 29 17.50 28.58 36.47
C GLU A 29 16.82 27.20 36.49
N GLN A 30 16.07 26.89 37.55
CA GLN A 30 15.31 25.64 37.65
C GLN A 30 14.22 25.54 36.58
N LYS A 31 13.48 26.62 36.32
CA LYS A 31 12.46 26.67 35.25
C LYS A 31 13.08 26.48 33.86
N LYS A 32 14.25 27.07 33.61
CA LYS A 32 15.00 26.94 32.34
C LYS A 32 15.54 25.52 32.14
N GLN A 33 15.89 24.83 33.21
CA GLN A 33 16.29 23.41 33.17
C GLN A 33 15.08 22.49 32.95
N MET A 34 13.95 22.75 33.61
CA MET A 34 12.69 22.02 33.38
C MET A 34 12.16 22.20 31.96
N SER A 35 12.20 23.42 31.40
CA SER A 35 11.74 23.66 30.01
C SER A 35 12.62 22.91 29.01
N LYS A 36 13.95 22.95 29.17
CA LYS A 36 14.89 22.17 28.35
C LYS A 36 14.66 20.67 28.43
N ALA A 37 14.36 20.13 29.62
CA ALA A 37 14.05 18.71 29.80
C ALA A 37 12.72 18.32 29.12
N THR A 38 11.68 19.16 29.23
CA THR A 38 10.40 18.93 28.53
C THR A 38 10.52 19.09 27.02
N ASP A 39 11.35 20.01 26.53
CA ASP A 39 11.58 20.23 25.11
C ASP A 39 12.42 19.09 24.50
N ALA A 40 13.42 18.59 25.23
CA ALA A 40 14.20 17.41 24.85
C ALA A 40 13.34 16.13 24.81
N ALA A 41 12.43 15.93 25.77
CA ALA A 41 11.51 14.80 25.80
C ALA A 41 10.43 14.88 24.71
N LYS A 42 9.95 16.09 24.37
CA LYS A 42 9.06 16.31 23.21
C LYS A 42 9.78 16.06 21.89
N LEU A 43 11.04 16.49 21.78
CA LEU A 43 11.84 16.27 20.59
C LEU A 43 12.16 14.78 20.41
N SER A 44 12.52 14.05 21.48
CA SER A 44 12.77 12.60 21.40
C SER A 44 11.51 11.84 20.97
N LYS A 45 10.34 12.13 21.56
CA LYS A 45 9.07 11.53 21.13
C LYS A 45 8.71 11.84 19.68
N LYS A 46 8.88 13.10 19.24
CA LYS A 46 8.64 13.51 17.84
C LYS A 46 9.62 12.84 16.88
N THR A 47 10.85 12.58 17.31
CA THR A 47 11.89 11.90 16.52
C THR A 47 11.61 10.40 16.46
N GLU A 48 11.19 9.76 17.54
CA GLU A 48 10.76 8.34 17.58
C GLU A 48 9.52 8.11 16.71
N GLU A 49 8.54 9.01 16.75
CA GLU A 49 7.33 8.96 15.91
C GLU A 49 7.67 9.14 14.42
N ALA A 50 8.56 10.10 14.08
CA ALA A 50 9.06 10.28 12.72
C ALA A 50 9.90 9.08 12.23
N THR A 51 10.66 8.44 13.12
CA THR A 51 11.47 7.24 12.82
C THR A 51 10.57 6.03 12.58
N ARG A 52 9.54 5.80 13.39
CA ARG A 52 8.54 4.75 13.15
C ARG A 52 7.81 4.94 11.82
N ILE A 53 7.38 6.16 11.52
CA ILE A 53 6.73 6.49 10.24
C ILE A 53 7.68 6.24 9.05
N THR A 54 8.99 6.48 9.20
CA THR A 54 9.96 6.18 8.14
C THR A 54 10.27 4.70 8.00
N GLU A 55 10.26 3.92 9.09
CA GLU A 55 10.45 2.47 9.07
C GLU A 55 9.23 1.73 8.51
N GLU A 56 7.99 2.12 8.84
CA GLU A 56 6.78 1.58 8.21
C GLU A 56 6.73 1.89 6.71
N VAL A 57 7.15 3.10 6.32
CA VAL A 57 7.22 3.51 4.91
C VAL A 57 8.34 2.79 4.17
N LYS A 58 9.47 2.48 4.81
CA LYS A 58 10.52 1.62 4.24
C LYS A 58 10.09 0.16 4.18
N GLY A 59 9.34 -0.33 5.16
CA GLY A 59 8.77 -1.68 5.19
C GLY A 59 7.77 -1.91 4.06
N LYS A 60 6.90 -0.93 3.80
CA LYS A 60 5.97 -0.92 2.67
C LYS A 60 6.68 -0.63 1.33
N GLY A 61 7.68 0.25 1.32
CA GLY A 61 8.49 0.55 0.12
C GLY A 61 9.39 -0.62 -0.33
N GLY A 62 9.85 -1.47 0.58
CA GLY A 62 10.69 -2.61 0.22
C GLY A 62 10.02 -3.56 -0.78
N PHE A 63 8.70 -3.77 -0.67
CA PHE A 63 7.96 -4.60 -1.62
C PHE A 63 7.80 -3.88 -2.97
N TRP A 64 7.26 -2.68 -2.95
CA TRP A 64 6.90 -1.96 -4.17
C TRP A 64 8.11 -1.60 -5.04
N GLN A 65 9.22 -1.16 -4.43
CA GLN A 65 10.43 -0.83 -5.18
C GLN A 65 11.11 -2.07 -5.81
N LYS A 66 10.91 -3.27 -5.24
CA LYS A 66 11.42 -4.53 -5.82
C LYS A 66 10.60 -4.98 -7.02
N ILE A 67 9.28 -4.80 -6.97
CA ILE A 67 8.36 -5.25 -8.01
C ILE A 67 8.23 -4.20 -9.13
N ILE A 68 8.18 -2.92 -8.77
CA ILE A 68 7.89 -1.79 -9.67
C ILE A 68 9.07 -0.79 -9.62
N PRO A 69 9.95 -0.79 -10.63
CA PRO A 69 11.00 0.20 -10.74
C PRO A 69 10.44 1.62 -10.79
N GLY A 70 11.03 2.54 -10.03
CA GLY A 70 10.61 3.94 -9.98
C GLY A 70 9.36 4.21 -9.14
N TYR A 71 8.93 3.27 -8.31
CA TYR A 71 7.83 3.49 -7.39
C TYR A 71 8.26 4.32 -6.16
N HIS A 72 7.63 5.50 -5.97
CA HIS A 72 7.95 6.44 -4.88
C HIS A 72 6.86 6.51 -3.80
N GLY A 73 5.75 5.79 -4.00
CA GLY A 73 4.64 5.69 -3.06
C GLY A 73 3.67 6.87 -3.12
N TYR A 74 2.61 6.77 -2.31
CA TYR A 74 1.43 7.63 -2.41
C TYR A 74 1.44 8.85 -1.47
N LYS A 75 2.60 9.31 -0.95
CA LYS A 75 2.59 10.40 0.07
C LYS A 75 2.12 11.75 -0.47
N GLN A 76 2.48 12.13 -1.69
CA GLN A 76 2.15 13.43 -2.30
C GLN A 76 1.23 13.28 -3.51
N LYS A 77 0.32 14.22 -3.75
CA LYS A 77 -0.72 14.12 -4.80
C LYS A 77 -0.17 13.80 -6.19
N GLU A 78 0.94 14.45 -6.57
CA GLU A 78 1.61 14.19 -7.85
C GLU A 78 2.22 12.77 -7.87
N MET A 79 2.96 12.39 -6.83
CA MET A 79 3.52 11.03 -6.70
C MET A 79 2.45 9.94 -6.64
N ARG A 80 1.23 10.21 -6.15
CA ARG A 80 0.11 9.25 -6.14
C ARG A 80 -0.31 8.86 -7.56
N ARG A 81 -0.45 9.85 -8.45
CA ARG A 81 -0.84 9.62 -9.84
C ARG A 81 0.24 8.86 -10.59
N GLU A 82 1.49 9.20 -10.34
CA GLU A 82 2.64 8.51 -10.92
C GLU A 82 2.75 7.07 -10.41
N SER A 83 2.65 6.84 -9.10
CA SER A 83 2.66 5.50 -8.51
C SER A 83 1.49 4.63 -8.96
N ASP A 84 0.27 5.19 -9.05
CA ASP A 84 -0.91 4.48 -9.57
C ASP A 84 -0.70 4.09 -11.04
N LYS A 85 -0.19 5.01 -11.87
CA LYS A 85 0.14 4.72 -13.26
C LYS A 85 1.18 3.61 -13.37
N LEU A 86 2.28 3.70 -12.62
CA LEU A 86 3.35 2.70 -12.61
C LEU A 86 2.83 1.32 -12.19
N LEU A 87 1.94 1.27 -11.21
CA LEU A 87 1.28 0.03 -10.80
C LEU A 87 0.45 -0.58 -11.92
N ARG A 88 -0.42 0.21 -12.56
CA ARG A 88 -1.27 -0.31 -13.65
C ARG A 88 -0.44 -0.73 -14.85
N ASP A 89 0.56 0.05 -15.23
CA ASP A 89 1.49 -0.28 -16.31
C ASP A 89 2.23 -1.59 -16.00
N HIS A 90 2.66 -1.78 -14.75
CA HIS A 90 3.28 -3.03 -14.31
C HIS A 90 2.32 -4.21 -14.40
N LEU A 91 1.10 -4.10 -13.86
CA LEU A 91 0.09 -5.17 -13.91
C LEU A 91 -0.27 -5.55 -15.35
N VAL A 92 -0.47 -4.57 -16.22
CA VAL A 92 -0.72 -4.78 -17.66
C VAL A 92 0.43 -5.54 -18.31
N LYS A 93 1.68 -5.16 -18.00
CA LYS A 93 2.87 -5.86 -18.50
C LYS A 93 2.93 -7.31 -18.00
N GLN A 94 2.66 -7.54 -16.72
CA GLN A 94 2.62 -8.91 -16.14
C GLN A 94 1.56 -9.77 -16.83
N ILE A 95 0.32 -9.28 -16.95
CA ILE A 95 -0.75 -10.01 -17.63
C ILE A 95 -0.38 -10.29 -19.08
N SER A 96 0.26 -9.34 -19.78
CA SER A 96 0.74 -9.56 -21.15
C SER A 96 1.78 -10.68 -21.24
N MET A 97 2.69 -10.81 -20.26
CA MET A 97 3.65 -11.91 -20.20
C MET A 97 2.93 -13.24 -19.92
N THR A 98 2.02 -13.28 -18.96
CA THR A 98 1.20 -14.46 -18.66
C THR A 98 0.38 -14.93 -19.85
N LYS A 99 -0.18 -13.99 -20.65
CA LYS A 99 -0.87 -14.32 -21.91
C LYS A 99 0.06 -15.01 -22.91
N LYS A 100 1.29 -14.52 -23.06
CA LYS A 100 2.27 -15.16 -23.96
C LYS A 100 2.57 -16.59 -23.54
N GLU A 101 2.68 -16.84 -22.24
CA GLU A 101 2.85 -18.20 -21.73
C GLU A 101 1.62 -19.07 -22.01
N LEU A 102 0.41 -18.54 -21.80
CA LEU A 102 -0.81 -19.28 -22.12
C LEU A 102 -0.94 -19.57 -23.63
N THR A 103 -0.51 -18.64 -24.50
CA THR A 103 -0.45 -18.85 -25.96
C THR A 103 0.55 -19.96 -26.31
N SER A 104 1.74 -19.96 -25.70
CA SER A 104 2.73 -21.03 -25.86
C SER A 104 2.16 -22.39 -25.45
N ILE A 105 1.42 -22.45 -24.34
CA ILE A 105 0.72 -23.67 -23.89
C ILE A 105 -0.37 -24.08 -24.88
N GLN A 106 -1.11 -23.13 -25.46
CA GLN A 106 -2.13 -23.42 -26.47
C GLN A 106 -1.52 -24.00 -27.75
N GLU A 107 -0.37 -23.47 -28.19
CA GLU A 107 0.39 -23.99 -29.34
C GLU A 107 0.86 -25.43 -29.07
N ASP A 108 1.46 -25.69 -27.90
CA ASP A 108 1.87 -27.05 -27.49
C ASP A 108 0.67 -28.04 -27.38
N ALA A 109 -0.52 -27.52 -27.03
CA ALA A 109 -1.74 -28.30 -26.87
C ALA A 109 -2.38 -28.72 -28.21
N VAL A 110 -2.00 -28.11 -29.35
CA VAL A 110 -2.57 -28.43 -30.67
C VAL A 110 -2.40 -29.92 -30.99
N ASP A 111 -1.20 -30.44 -30.78
CA ASP A 111 -0.87 -31.83 -31.07
C ASP A 111 -1.09 -32.74 -29.85
N SER A 112 -0.83 -32.24 -28.64
CA SER A 112 -0.81 -33.07 -27.42
C SER A 112 -2.18 -33.21 -26.75
N ALA A 113 -3.02 -32.17 -26.78
CA ALA A 113 -4.28 -32.12 -26.04
C ALA A 113 -5.35 -31.23 -26.71
N PRO A 114 -5.76 -31.53 -27.96
CA PRO A 114 -6.62 -30.65 -28.76
C PRO A 114 -8.01 -30.39 -28.14
N SER A 115 -8.47 -31.28 -27.26
CA SER A 115 -9.74 -31.15 -26.54
C SER A 115 -9.79 -29.95 -25.57
N PHE A 116 -8.63 -29.33 -25.25
CA PHE A 116 -8.54 -28.18 -24.37
C PHE A 116 -8.43 -26.84 -25.11
N LEU A 117 -8.21 -26.82 -26.43
CA LEU A 117 -7.92 -25.60 -27.19
C LEU A 117 -8.96 -24.49 -26.99
N THR A 118 -10.26 -24.81 -27.09
CA THR A 118 -11.34 -23.83 -26.88
C THR A 118 -11.33 -23.27 -25.45
N LYS A 119 -10.97 -24.08 -24.44
CA LYS A 119 -10.91 -23.62 -23.05
C LYS A 119 -9.68 -22.72 -22.80
N LEU A 120 -8.57 -22.99 -23.48
CA LEU A 120 -7.38 -22.13 -23.42
C LEU A 120 -7.64 -20.79 -24.13
N GLU A 121 -8.35 -20.81 -25.25
CA GLU A 121 -8.80 -19.60 -25.97
C GLU A 121 -9.75 -18.73 -25.13
N ASP A 122 -10.71 -19.37 -24.45
CA ASP A 122 -11.58 -18.70 -23.48
C ASP A 122 -10.77 -17.97 -22.40
N MET A 123 -9.74 -18.64 -21.85
CA MET A 123 -8.87 -18.06 -20.82
C MET A 123 -8.03 -16.88 -21.37
N LEU A 124 -7.53 -16.96 -22.60
CA LEU A 124 -6.84 -15.84 -23.26
C LEU A 124 -7.76 -14.62 -23.40
N THR A 125 -9.02 -14.85 -23.79
CA THR A 125 -10.03 -13.79 -23.91
C THR A 125 -10.37 -13.16 -22.55
N GLU A 126 -10.44 -13.97 -21.50
CA GLU A 126 -10.65 -13.49 -20.13
C GLU A 126 -9.44 -12.67 -19.63
N LEU A 127 -8.20 -13.09 -19.91
CA LEU A 127 -7.01 -12.30 -19.61
C LEU A 127 -6.95 -10.98 -20.39
N ASP A 128 -7.40 -10.96 -21.64
CA ASP A 128 -7.55 -9.73 -22.42
C ASP A 128 -8.55 -8.77 -21.77
N THR A 129 -9.66 -9.31 -21.29
CA THR A 129 -10.66 -8.54 -20.55
C THR A 129 -10.06 -7.98 -19.26
N PHE A 130 -9.26 -8.77 -18.54
CA PHE A 130 -8.59 -8.30 -17.34
C PHE A 130 -7.61 -7.16 -17.64
N GLN A 131 -6.75 -7.34 -18.65
CA GLN A 131 -5.80 -6.33 -19.08
C GLN A 131 -6.49 -5.01 -19.45
N ARG A 132 -7.57 -5.07 -20.25
CA ARG A 132 -8.37 -3.90 -20.63
C ARG A 132 -9.02 -3.21 -19.43
N THR A 133 -9.53 -3.99 -18.48
CA THR A 133 -10.12 -3.47 -17.25
C THR A 133 -9.11 -2.63 -16.46
N ILE A 134 -7.86 -3.08 -16.37
CA ILE A 134 -6.79 -2.31 -15.71
C ILE A 134 -6.40 -1.07 -16.51
N GLN A 135 -6.27 -1.20 -17.84
CA GLN A 135 -5.88 -0.09 -18.72
C GLN A 135 -6.89 1.06 -18.71
N HIS A 136 -8.18 0.73 -18.68
CA HIS A 136 -9.28 1.69 -18.73
C HIS A 136 -9.88 2.03 -17.36
N ALA A 137 -9.27 1.57 -16.26
CA ALA A 137 -9.71 1.95 -14.93
C ALA A 137 -9.60 3.47 -14.74
N ASP A 138 -10.69 4.10 -14.32
CA ASP A 138 -10.74 5.54 -14.11
C ASP A 138 -9.64 5.99 -13.14
N TYR A 139 -9.01 7.13 -13.48
CA TYR A 139 -8.10 7.81 -12.58
C TYR A 139 -8.96 8.43 -11.46
N GLY A 140 -9.18 7.72 -10.36
CA GLY A 140 -10.02 8.10 -9.21
C GLY A 140 -9.58 9.35 -8.42
N PHE A 141 -8.97 10.34 -9.07
CA PHE A 141 -8.41 11.54 -8.46
C PHE A 141 -9.01 12.82 -9.08
N GLY A 142 -10.31 13.01 -8.88
CA GLY A 142 -11.02 14.26 -9.14
C GLY A 142 -11.09 15.15 -7.89
N GLY A 143 -10.75 16.44 -8.01
CA GLY A 143 -11.15 17.48 -7.06
C GLY A 143 -10.25 17.76 -5.84
N MET A 144 -10.40 18.98 -5.32
CA MET A 144 -9.61 19.64 -4.26
C MET A 144 -10.36 19.57 -2.90
N PHE A 145 -9.58 19.46 -1.81
CA PHE A 145 -9.88 19.74 -0.39
C PHE A 145 -10.10 18.62 0.65
N ASP A 146 -9.43 18.92 1.78
CA ASP A 146 -9.54 18.67 3.21
C ASP A 146 -10.17 17.41 3.83
N ALA A 147 -9.28 16.50 4.27
CA ALA A 147 -9.27 15.86 5.58
C ALA A 147 -8.00 14.98 5.69
N VAL A 148 -6.88 15.57 6.12
CA VAL A 148 -5.54 14.93 6.05
C VAL A 148 -5.44 13.59 6.78
N LYS A 149 -6.09 13.43 7.94
CA LYS A 149 -5.99 12.20 8.77
C LYS A 149 -6.89 11.04 8.33
N VAL A 150 -8.09 11.31 7.81
CA VAL A 150 -8.99 10.25 7.28
C VAL A 150 -8.37 9.59 6.03
N LYS A 151 -7.65 10.41 5.25
CA LYS A 151 -6.95 10.03 4.02
C LYS A 151 -5.72 9.14 4.23
N GLU A 152 -5.11 9.08 5.41
CA GLU A 152 -3.97 8.20 5.69
C GLU A 152 -4.41 6.74 5.90
N ASN A 153 -5.44 6.51 6.73
CA ASN A 153 -5.98 5.17 6.97
C ASN A 153 -6.62 4.55 5.72
N GLU A 154 -7.28 5.37 4.90
CA GLU A 154 -7.83 4.92 3.62
C GLU A 154 -6.74 4.62 2.58
N LEU A 155 -5.64 5.39 2.62
CA LEU A 155 -4.50 5.12 1.75
C LEU A 155 -3.84 3.78 2.08
N ASP A 156 -3.72 3.44 3.35
CA ASP A 156 -3.19 2.14 3.75
C ASP A 156 -4.06 0.99 3.25
N LYS A 157 -5.39 1.13 3.32
CA LYS A 157 -6.31 0.12 2.76
C LYS A 157 -6.17 -0.03 1.25
N LEU A 158 -6.01 1.08 0.51
CA LEU A 158 -5.78 1.03 -0.94
C LEU A 158 -4.44 0.37 -1.27
N LEU A 159 -3.38 0.68 -0.51
CA LEU A 159 -2.07 0.06 -0.66
C LEU A 159 -2.11 -1.45 -0.41
N ASP A 160 -2.80 -1.88 0.65
CA ASP A 160 -2.95 -3.29 0.98
C ASP A 160 -3.80 -4.04 -0.06
N PHE A 161 -4.83 -3.37 -0.61
CA PHE A 161 -5.61 -3.90 -1.72
C PHE A 161 -4.76 -4.03 -2.99
N ASP A 162 -4.06 -2.97 -3.39
CA ASP A 162 -3.20 -2.96 -4.56
C ASP A 162 -2.11 -4.04 -4.45
N LYS A 163 -1.57 -4.27 -3.24
CA LYS A 163 -0.61 -5.34 -2.97
C LYS A 163 -1.23 -6.72 -3.24
N GLN A 164 -2.43 -6.97 -2.73
CA GLN A 164 -3.16 -8.23 -2.97
C GLN A 164 -3.46 -8.45 -4.46
N VAL A 165 -3.75 -7.38 -5.21
CA VAL A 165 -3.90 -7.48 -6.67
C VAL A 165 -2.62 -7.96 -7.33
N VAL A 166 -1.47 -7.38 -6.98
CA VAL A 166 -0.16 -7.81 -7.51
C VAL A 166 0.11 -9.27 -7.18
N GLU A 167 -0.06 -9.67 -5.92
CA GLU A 167 0.14 -11.06 -5.50
C GLU A 167 -0.80 -12.02 -6.23
N THR A 168 -2.05 -11.62 -6.47
CA THR A 168 -3.02 -12.40 -7.24
C THR A 168 -2.56 -12.61 -8.68
N VAL A 169 -2.06 -11.57 -9.35
CA VAL A 169 -1.55 -11.67 -10.73
C VAL A 169 -0.30 -12.56 -10.77
N MET A 170 0.61 -12.43 -9.81
CA MET A 170 1.80 -13.30 -9.73
C MET A 170 1.43 -14.76 -9.50
N ASN A 171 0.46 -15.04 -8.62
CA ASN A 171 -0.02 -16.40 -8.41
C ASN A 171 -0.69 -16.97 -9.66
N LEU A 172 -1.44 -16.14 -10.39
CA LEU A 172 -2.09 -16.53 -11.63
C LEU A 172 -1.09 -16.87 -12.73
N ASP A 173 0.01 -16.12 -12.84
CA ASP A 173 1.12 -16.43 -13.73
C ASP A 173 1.74 -17.80 -13.44
N ASN A 174 1.99 -18.09 -12.15
CA ASN A 174 2.50 -19.41 -11.73
C ASN A 174 1.50 -20.53 -12.05
N GLN A 175 0.21 -20.35 -11.75
CA GLN A 175 -0.83 -21.32 -12.07
C GLN A 175 -0.90 -21.64 -13.57
N ILE A 176 -0.72 -20.63 -14.43
CA ILE A 176 -0.70 -20.82 -15.89
C ILE A 176 0.57 -21.57 -16.31
N LYS A 177 1.75 -21.21 -15.79
CA LYS A 177 2.99 -21.94 -16.08
C LYS A 177 2.89 -23.42 -15.71
N GLU A 178 2.28 -23.71 -14.56
CA GLU A 178 2.02 -25.09 -14.12
C GLU A 178 1.02 -25.84 -15.00
N LEU A 179 0.20 -25.17 -15.82
CA LEU A 179 -0.70 -25.88 -16.75
C LEU A 179 0.11 -26.66 -17.79
N LYS A 180 1.24 -26.13 -18.25
CA LYS A 180 2.08 -26.76 -19.28
C LYS A 180 2.39 -28.23 -18.96
N ASP A 181 2.76 -28.50 -17.72
CA ASP A 181 3.17 -29.84 -17.27
C ASP A 181 1.98 -30.75 -16.92
N ASN A 182 0.75 -30.25 -17.01
CA ASN A 182 -0.43 -30.88 -16.40
C ASN A 182 -1.66 -30.93 -17.30
N LEU A 183 -1.48 -30.80 -18.62
CA LEU A 183 -2.56 -31.00 -19.61
C LEU A 183 -2.95 -32.47 -19.84
N GLY A 184 -2.41 -33.40 -19.06
CA GLY A 184 -2.75 -34.83 -19.08
C GLY A 184 -3.97 -35.19 -18.21
N GLU A 185 -3.89 -36.30 -17.48
CA GLU A 185 -4.97 -36.77 -16.60
C GLU A 185 -5.22 -35.75 -15.46
N GLY A 186 -6.46 -35.25 -15.35
CA GLY A 186 -6.81 -34.15 -14.43
C GLY A 186 -6.73 -32.73 -15.02
N GLY A 187 -6.31 -32.58 -16.29
CA GLY A 187 -6.20 -31.27 -16.96
C GLY A 187 -7.51 -30.47 -17.01
N VAL A 188 -8.67 -31.15 -17.05
CA VAL A 188 -10.00 -30.52 -17.01
C VAL A 188 -10.19 -29.70 -15.73
N ASP A 189 -9.88 -30.30 -14.57
CA ASP A 189 -10.08 -29.66 -13.27
C ASP A 189 -9.10 -28.52 -13.04
N LYS A 190 -7.85 -28.70 -13.48
CA LYS A 190 -6.84 -27.63 -13.45
C LYS A 190 -7.24 -26.43 -14.32
N ILE A 191 -7.61 -26.64 -15.58
CA ILE A 191 -8.09 -25.56 -16.45
C ILE A 191 -9.28 -24.85 -15.83
N LYS A 192 -10.24 -25.60 -15.27
CA LYS A 192 -11.41 -25.02 -14.60
C LYS A 192 -11.02 -24.18 -13.38
N ALA A 193 -10.06 -24.64 -12.59
CA ALA A 193 -9.53 -23.92 -11.44
C ALA A 193 -8.84 -22.62 -11.86
N VAL A 194 -7.91 -22.67 -12.84
CA VAL A 194 -7.19 -21.48 -13.33
C VAL A 194 -8.16 -20.49 -13.96
N ARG A 195 -9.12 -20.94 -14.77
CA ARG A 195 -10.16 -20.08 -15.32
C ARG A 195 -10.99 -19.40 -14.22
N SER A 196 -11.30 -20.12 -13.15
CA SER A 196 -12.01 -19.54 -12.00
C SER A 196 -11.14 -18.51 -11.29
N SER A 197 -9.83 -18.74 -11.14
CA SER A 197 -8.89 -17.75 -10.63
C SER A 197 -8.86 -16.48 -11.48
N ILE A 198 -8.84 -16.59 -12.82
CA ILE A 198 -8.88 -15.44 -13.74
C ILE A 198 -10.16 -14.61 -13.49
N LYS A 199 -11.33 -15.26 -13.48
CA LYS A 199 -12.61 -14.58 -13.24
C LYS A 199 -12.66 -13.90 -11.88
N ASN A 200 -12.15 -14.57 -10.85
CA ASN A 200 -12.08 -14.01 -9.50
C ASN A 200 -11.13 -12.81 -9.43
N ALA A 201 -9.99 -12.85 -10.12
CA ALA A 201 -9.05 -11.74 -10.19
C ALA A 201 -9.66 -10.52 -10.87
N ILE A 202 -10.38 -10.71 -11.99
CA ILE A 202 -11.11 -9.64 -12.68
C ILE A 202 -12.15 -9.02 -11.75
N LYS A 203 -12.97 -9.86 -11.10
CA LYS A 203 -14.02 -9.41 -10.18
C LYS A 203 -13.43 -8.63 -8.99
N TYR A 204 -12.37 -9.17 -8.39
CA TYR A 204 -11.68 -8.56 -7.27
C TYR A 204 -11.11 -7.20 -7.67
N TYR A 205 -10.40 -7.11 -8.81
CA TYR A 205 -9.89 -5.84 -9.30
C TYR A 205 -11.01 -4.80 -9.56
N GLY A 206 -12.18 -5.24 -10.02
CA GLY A 206 -13.34 -4.36 -10.19
C GLY A 206 -13.77 -3.63 -8.90
N GLN A 207 -13.54 -4.25 -7.73
CA GLN A 207 -13.82 -3.65 -6.42
C GLN A 207 -12.89 -2.47 -6.09
N ARG A 208 -11.76 -2.31 -6.81
CA ARG A 208 -10.83 -1.20 -6.62
C ARG A 208 -11.52 0.17 -6.67
N SER A 209 -12.53 0.30 -7.53
CA SER A 209 -13.32 1.52 -7.64
C SER A 209 -13.96 1.94 -6.31
N GLU A 210 -14.32 1.00 -5.43
CA GLU A 210 -14.90 1.28 -4.12
C GLU A 210 -13.89 1.91 -3.16
N TYR A 211 -12.63 1.47 -3.24
CA TYR A 211 -11.51 2.06 -2.50
C TYR A 211 -11.13 3.45 -3.02
N LEU A 212 -11.57 3.80 -4.24
CA LEU A 212 -11.38 5.11 -4.85
C LEU A 212 -12.59 6.06 -4.65
N LYS A 213 -13.80 5.57 -4.31
CA LYS A 213 -15.02 6.39 -4.14
C LYS A 213 -14.94 7.39 -2.99
N GLY A 214 -14.15 7.12 -1.94
CA GLY A 214 -13.86 8.11 -0.88
C GLY A 214 -13.05 9.32 -1.35
N TRP A 215 -12.59 9.32 -2.61
CA TRP A 215 -11.62 10.24 -3.18
C TRP A 215 -12.13 10.98 -4.42
N THR A 216 -13.33 10.63 -4.90
CA THR A 216 -14.06 11.38 -5.92
C THR A 216 -14.87 12.49 -5.26
N PRO A 217 -15.00 13.69 -5.86
CA PRO A 217 -15.93 14.69 -5.36
C PRO A 217 -17.32 14.08 -5.45
N THR A 218 -18.06 14.06 -4.35
CA THR A 218 -19.49 13.79 -4.41
C THR A 218 -20.08 14.90 -5.28
N THR A 219 -20.62 14.54 -6.44
CA THR A 219 -21.40 15.42 -7.30
C THR A 219 -22.61 15.95 -6.56
#